data_AF-A0A925E2U2-F1
#
_entry.id   AF-A0A925E2U2-F1
#
_cell.length_a   1.000
_cell.length_b   1.000
_cell.length_c   1.000
_cell.angle_alpha   90.00
_cell.angle_beta   90.00
_cell.angle_gamma   90.00
#
_symmetry.space_group_name_H-M   'P 1'
#
loop_
_entity.id
_entity.type
_entity.pdbx_description
1 polymer ?
#
loop_
_entity_poly.entity_id
_entity_poly.type
_entity_poly.pdbx_seq_one_letter_code
_entity_poly.pdbx_strand_id
1 'polypeptide(L)'
;MLINNSYRRAPSHGFTIVEMLVIAPIVILTIGIFVTVIVSITGEVLASRSSNVLAYSIQDALNRIEEDVKSSTTFLEANHITPLTSPQGYNDGTDNFSNVDAGGKGNMLILNAQATTGNPLATTSRPVYLDDQPNDCLSTKFNQNTPMTMNVVYFIKDTKLWRRTITPSNYLTAGGCGIVPWQQPSCTTVAGPFCKAQDALLVDGVTASDFVVQYFNTADETVANSTASNAGATAGDRYTALQTTTTVGVTINATKAVAGRDVSQSGTIRATIDTSATTPILVDTVVNTPVPSWNSLSLQNNWYNYNNTFATGAYLKTNDSMVVLKGLLTRTGTAVSGETIGTLPVGYRPSEQLIFQTGTNPGVASRVDIYPDGTIKFIIGSGGWLGLDGINFLPATSPYTFNPLTPLLNGWLVYGSPPWAAPAYAIDASGRVHTKGLVGGGVNSGDTPVTTLPVGVRPASHELISVDNSNANGLIGIDSGGTITARASGNSYLSLQAMFYPSSYAGWTTPVLQNGWVAFPGWSTPRYTKSADGMVVVKGLIQSGTTTSGTVLTTLPPGYRPNERLLMGISSQNVFGRVDVLPSGEIIAVVIPIANGWISLDSVAFMAEQ
;
A
#
# COMPACT_ATOMS: atom_id res chain seq x y z
N MET A 1 -65.84 27.86 79.80
CA MET A 1 -66.85 27.31 78.86
C MET A 1 -66.37 25.91 78.47
N LEU A 2 -67.00 24.88 79.02
CA LEU A 2 -66.67 23.47 78.80
C LEU A 2 -67.33 23.00 77.50
N ILE A 3 -66.58 22.37 76.59
CA ILE A 3 -67.15 21.42 75.62
C ILE A 3 -66.28 20.15 75.68
N ASN A 4 -66.97 19.07 76.01
CA ASN A 4 -66.47 17.73 76.30
C ASN A 4 -66.65 16.89 75.03
N ASN A 5 -65.57 16.31 74.47
CA ASN A 5 -65.67 15.40 73.34
C ASN A 5 -65.22 13.99 73.75
N SER A 6 -66.20 13.10 73.83
CA SER A 6 -66.10 11.71 74.26
C SER A 6 -65.56 10.78 73.16
N TYR A 7 -64.47 10.05 73.45
CA TYR A 7 -63.98 8.93 72.65
C TYR A 7 -64.81 7.66 72.91
N ARG A 8 -65.45 7.10 71.87
CA ARG A 8 -66.05 5.75 71.91
C ARG A 8 -64.95 4.70 71.64
N ARG A 9 -64.77 3.73 72.55
CA ARG A 9 -63.97 2.52 72.32
C ARG A 9 -64.82 1.47 71.60
N ALA A 10 -64.30 0.92 70.49
CA ALA A 10 -64.87 -0.22 69.81
C ALA A 10 -64.57 -1.54 70.55
N PRO A 11 -65.45 -2.56 70.48
CA PRO A 11 -65.23 -3.86 71.11
C PRO A 11 -64.20 -4.69 70.32
N SER A 12 -63.18 -5.21 71.00
CA SER A 12 -62.20 -6.14 70.44
C SER A 12 -62.67 -7.58 70.60
N HIS A 13 -63.00 -8.26 69.50
CA HIS A 13 -63.23 -9.70 69.46
C HIS A 13 -61.87 -10.42 69.34
N GLY A 14 -61.57 -11.35 70.26
CA GLY A 14 -60.39 -12.21 70.20
C GLY A 14 -60.64 -13.47 69.35
N PHE A 15 -59.61 -13.97 68.67
CA PHE A 15 -59.66 -15.16 67.81
C PHE A 15 -59.88 -16.45 68.63
N THR A 16 -60.67 -17.38 68.11
CA THR A 16 -60.87 -18.72 68.68
C THR A 16 -59.74 -19.69 68.27
N ILE A 17 -59.48 -20.73 69.07
CA ILE A 17 -58.42 -21.74 68.78
C ILE A 17 -58.63 -22.41 67.41
N VAL A 18 -59.89 -22.65 67.02
CA VAL A 18 -60.24 -23.26 65.73
C VAL A 18 -59.91 -22.34 64.56
N GLU A 19 -60.16 -21.03 64.68
CA GLU A 19 -59.77 -20.04 63.67
C GLU A 19 -58.25 -19.96 63.53
N MET A 20 -57.48 -20.01 64.63
CA MET A 20 -56.02 -20.07 64.54
C MET A 20 -55.50 -21.36 63.88
N LEU A 21 -56.13 -22.50 64.12
CA LEU A 21 -55.73 -23.80 63.55
C LEU A 21 -55.96 -23.89 62.03
N VAL A 22 -56.95 -23.15 61.50
CA VAL A 22 -57.26 -23.09 60.06
C VAL A 22 -56.51 -21.96 59.38
N ILE A 23 -56.40 -20.79 60.01
CA ILE A 23 -55.77 -19.60 59.40
C ILE A 23 -54.25 -19.76 59.36
N ALA A 24 -53.60 -20.30 60.41
CA ALA A 24 -52.15 -20.40 60.45
C ALA A 24 -51.55 -21.24 59.30
N PRO A 25 -52.05 -22.44 58.94
CA PRO A 25 -51.56 -23.20 57.79
C PRO A 25 -51.78 -22.48 56.45
N ILE A 26 -52.93 -21.80 56.28
CA ILE A 26 -53.23 -21.04 55.05
C ILE A 26 -52.29 -19.84 54.92
N VAL A 27 -52.02 -19.12 56.01
CA VAL A 27 -51.08 -17.99 56.03
C VAL A 27 -49.65 -18.49 55.75
N ILE A 28 -49.23 -19.63 56.32
CA ILE A 28 -47.90 -20.20 56.05
C ILE A 28 -47.77 -20.63 54.58
N LEU A 29 -48.78 -21.31 54.01
CA LEU A 29 -48.77 -21.72 52.61
C LEU A 29 -48.79 -20.51 51.66
N THR A 30 -49.59 -19.49 51.95
CA THR A 30 -49.64 -18.27 51.14
C THR A 30 -48.34 -17.49 51.21
N ILE A 31 -47.73 -17.33 52.39
CA ILE A 31 -46.39 -16.74 52.53
C ILE A 31 -45.37 -17.56 51.71
N GLY A 32 -45.41 -18.89 51.78
CA GLY A 32 -44.55 -19.76 50.98
C GLY A 32 -44.68 -19.50 49.47
N ILE A 33 -45.90 -19.42 48.96
CA ILE A 33 -46.17 -19.10 47.54
C ILE A 33 -45.71 -17.68 47.18
N PHE A 34 -45.98 -16.69 48.03
CA PHE A 34 -45.54 -15.32 47.78
C PHE A 34 -44.01 -15.21 47.76
N VAL A 35 -43.31 -15.89 48.68
CA VAL A 35 -41.84 -15.91 48.72
C VAL A 35 -41.28 -16.58 47.46
N THR A 36 -41.84 -17.72 47.01
CA THR A 36 -41.36 -18.37 45.78
C THR A 36 -41.61 -17.52 44.53
N VAL A 37 -42.77 -16.86 44.43
CA VAL A 37 -43.07 -15.94 43.32
C VAL A 37 -42.13 -14.73 43.34
N ILE A 38 -41.89 -14.12 44.51
CA ILE A 38 -40.96 -12.99 44.63
C ILE A 38 -39.54 -13.42 44.25
N VAL A 39 -39.07 -14.59 44.69
CA VAL A 39 -37.74 -15.11 44.33
C VAL A 39 -37.66 -15.38 42.83
N SER A 40 -38.71 -15.93 42.20
CA SER A 40 -38.73 -16.18 40.75
C SER A 40 -38.72 -14.89 39.94
N ILE A 41 -39.57 -13.91 40.29
CA ILE A 41 -39.62 -12.60 39.62
C ILE A 41 -38.29 -11.85 39.81
N THR A 42 -37.73 -11.89 41.03
CA THR A 42 -36.42 -11.28 41.30
C THR A 42 -35.32 -11.96 40.49
N GLY A 43 -35.34 -13.30 40.39
CA GLY A 43 -34.41 -14.06 39.57
C GLY A 43 -34.52 -13.72 38.08
N GLU A 44 -35.74 -13.58 37.55
CA GLU A 44 -35.99 -13.18 36.15
C GLU A 44 -35.54 -11.76 35.86
N VAL A 45 -35.82 -10.80 36.76
CA VAL A 45 -35.37 -9.41 36.61
C VAL A 45 -33.85 -9.33 36.65
N LEU A 46 -33.19 -10.08 37.55
CA LEU A 46 -31.73 -10.14 37.60
C LEU A 46 -31.13 -10.80 36.36
N ALA A 47 -31.70 -11.90 35.88
CA ALA A 47 -31.26 -12.58 34.66
C ALA A 47 -31.45 -11.71 33.41
N SER A 48 -32.60 -11.04 33.28
CA SER A 48 -32.88 -10.10 32.18
C SER A 48 -31.92 -8.90 32.20
N ARG A 49 -31.70 -8.30 33.39
CA ARG A 49 -30.71 -7.22 33.54
C ARG A 49 -29.31 -7.71 33.17
N SER A 50 -28.91 -8.90 33.63
CA SER A 50 -27.60 -9.47 33.32
C SER A 50 -27.45 -9.80 31.83
N SER A 51 -28.51 -10.28 31.17
CA SER A 51 -28.52 -10.55 29.72
C SER A 51 -28.28 -9.27 28.94
N ASN A 52 -28.99 -8.19 29.28
CA ASN A 52 -28.79 -6.88 28.65
C ASN A 52 -27.37 -6.37 28.90
N VAL A 53 -26.89 -6.39 30.15
CA VAL A 53 -25.51 -5.97 30.48
C VAL A 53 -24.48 -6.78 29.69
N LEU A 54 -24.66 -8.10 29.59
CA LEU A 54 -23.74 -8.98 28.87
C LEU A 54 -23.74 -8.69 27.36
N ALA A 55 -24.92 -8.46 26.76
CA ALA A 55 -25.04 -8.05 25.35
C ALA A 55 -24.34 -6.70 25.09
N TYR A 56 -24.51 -5.73 25.99
CA TYR A 56 -23.80 -4.45 25.90
C TYR A 56 -22.28 -4.62 26.04
N SER A 57 -21.80 -5.42 26.99
CA SER A 57 -20.37 -5.70 27.14
C SER A 57 -19.77 -6.37 25.91
N ILE A 58 -20.49 -7.32 25.29
CA ILE A 58 -20.05 -7.95 24.04
C ILE A 58 -20.00 -6.92 22.91
N GLN A 59 -21.03 -6.10 22.73
CA GLN A 59 -21.03 -5.08 21.67
C GLN A 59 -19.90 -4.06 21.86
N ASP A 60 -19.67 -3.59 23.09
CA ASP A 60 -18.58 -2.68 23.41
C ASP A 60 -17.20 -3.31 23.14
N ALA A 61 -17.02 -4.58 23.52
CA ALA A 61 -15.82 -5.35 23.23
C ALA A 61 -15.57 -5.51 21.73
N LEU A 62 -16.61 -5.86 20.95
CA LEU A 62 -16.50 -6.03 19.50
C LEU A 62 -16.23 -4.70 18.80
N ASN A 63 -16.89 -3.60 19.21
CA ASN A 63 -16.61 -2.26 18.70
C ASN A 63 -15.16 -1.85 18.98
N ARG A 64 -14.65 -2.16 20.18
CA ARG A 64 -13.27 -1.87 20.55
C ARG A 64 -12.26 -2.68 19.73
N ILE A 65 -12.56 -3.96 19.48
CA ILE A 65 -11.77 -4.80 18.57
C ILE A 65 -11.78 -4.21 17.17
N GLU A 66 -12.94 -3.81 16.65
CA GLU A 66 -13.04 -3.18 15.33
C GLU A 66 -12.17 -1.91 15.23
N GLU A 67 -12.24 -1.04 16.24
CA GLU A 67 -11.43 0.18 16.31
C GLU A 67 -9.92 -0.12 16.32
N ASP A 68 -9.49 -1.05 17.17
CA ASP A 68 -8.07 -1.42 17.23
C ASP A 68 -7.62 -2.09 15.93
N VAL A 69 -8.42 -2.98 15.34
CA VAL A 69 -8.13 -3.62 14.05
C VAL A 69 -7.95 -2.56 12.97
N LYS A 70 -8.85 -1.57 12.90
CA LYS A 70 -8.73 -0.47 11.94
C LYS A 70 -7.42 0.31 12.13
N SER A 71 -7.00 0.56 13.36
CA SER A 71 -5.75 1.28 13.68
C SER A 71 -4.46 0.43 13.58
N SER A 72 -4.59 -0.86 13.31
CA SER A 72 -3.46 -1.80 13.26
C SER A 72 -2.84 -1.86 11.86
N THR A 73 -1.63 -2.39 11.74
CA THR A 73 -0.94 -2.57 10.46
C THR A 73 -1.00 -4.01 9.98
N THR A 74 -0.89 -4.98 10.88
CA THR A 74 -0.86 -6.42 10.55
C THR A 74 -1.40 -7.26 11.71
N PHE A 75 -1.84 -8.48 11.41
CA PHE A 75 -2.09 -9.52 12.40
C PHE A 75 -0.81 -10.31 12.68
N LEU A 76 -0.62 -10.80 13.91
CA LEU A 76 0.58 -11.53 14.31
C LEU A 76 0.26 -12.93 14.82
N GLU A 77 1.14 -13.88 14.54
CA GLU A 77 1.11 -15.26 15.06
C GLU A 77 1.58 -15.34 16.51
N ALA A 78 2.42 -14.38 16.93
CA ALA A 78 2.95 -14.20 18.26
C ALA A 78 3.35 -12.73 18.46
N ASN A 79 3.44 -12.23 19.69
CA ASN A 79 3.94 -10.86 19.86
C ASN A 79 5.40 -10.75 19.39
N HIS A 80 5.72 -9.65 18.70
CA HIS A 80 7.04 -9.40 18.11
C HIS A 80 7.89 -8.40 18.91
N ILE A 81 7.34 -7.86 20.00
CA ILE A 81 8.14 -7.10 20.98
C ILE A 81 9.08 -8.07 21.71
N THR A 82 10.37 -8.00 21.35
CA THR A 82 11.42 -8.86 21.92
C THR A 82 12.59 -8.03 22.45
N PRO A 83 13.11 -8.33 23.65
CA PRO A 83 12.55 -9.28 24.63
C PRO A 83 11.26 -8.74 25.28
N LEU A 84 10.31 -9.63 25.57
CA LEU A 84 9.11 -9.27 26.35
C LEU A 84 9.49 -9.05 27.82
N THR A 85 9.13 -7.91 28.39
CA THR A 85 9.50 -7.56 29.76
C THR A 85 8.38 -7.83 30.75
N SER A 86 8.75 -8.36 31.93
CA SER A 86 7.82 -8.48 33.04
C SER A 86 7.30 -7.10 33.49
N PRO A 87 6.00 -6.94 33.77
CA PRO A 87 4.96 -7.98 33.84
C PRO A 87 4.03 -8.06 32.62
N GLN A 88 4.52 -7.86 31.39
CA GLN A 88 3.68 -7.85 30.18
C GLN A 88 3.37 -9.22 29.59
N GLY A 89 4.04 -10.31 30.01
CA GLY A 89 3.74 -11.67 29.55
C GLY A 89 2.37 -12.18 29.99
N TYR A 90 1.85 -13.20 29.32
CA TYR A 90 0.53 -13.81 29.61
C TYR A 90 0.36 -14.18 31.11
N ASN A 91 1.43 -14.69 31.72
CA ASN A 91 1.52 -15.04 33.13
C ASN A 91 1.90 -13.87 34.06
N ASP A 92 1.81 -12.63 33.57
CA ASP A 92 2.34 -11.41 34.23
C ASP A 92 3.86 -11.44 34.44
N GLY A 93 4.55 -12.34 33.73
CA GLY A 93 6.00 -12.45 33.64
C GLY A 93 6.45 -12.14 32.22
N THR A 94 7.09 -13.09 31.57
CA THR A 94 7.65 -12.96 30.21
C THR A 94 7.08 -14.00 29.23
N ASP A 95 6.01 -14.72 29.60
CA ASP A 95 5.38 -15.69 28.72
C ASP A 95 4.81 -15.00 27.48
N ASN A 96 5.25 -15.44 26.30
CA ASN A 96 4.81 -14.88 25.03
C ASN A 96 3.32 -15.18 24.77
N PHE A 97 2.67 -14.31 24.00
CA PHE A 97 1.36 -14.55 23.42
C PHE A 97 1.52 -15.22 22.06
N SER A 98 0.58 -16.10 21.72
CA SER A 98 0.47 -16.78 20.43
C SER A 98 -0.98 -16.70 19.97
N ASN A 99 -1.20 -16.44 18.68
CA ASN A 99 -2.54 -16.29 18.13
C ASN A 99 -3.38 -17.58 18.24
N VAL A 100 -2.69 -18.72 18.26
CA VAL A 100 -3.25 -20.03 18.55
C VAL A 100 -2.34 -20.68 19.59
N ASP A 101 -2.93 -21.14 20.71
CA ASP A 101 -2.21 -21.82 21.78
C ASP A 101 -2.78 -23.22 22.01
N ALA A 102 -1.91 -24.23 21.90
CA ALA A 102 -2.26 -25.64 22.14
C ALA A 102 -2.27 -26.02 23.63
N GLY A 103 -1.86 -25.11 24.53
CA GLY A 103 -1.74 -25.30 25.97
C GLY A 103 -2.99 -24.92 26.78
N GLY A 104 -4.15 -24.77 26.12
CA GLY A 104 -5.43 -24.48 26.78
C GLY A 104 -5.68 -23.00 27.09
N LYS A 105 -4.80 -22.09 26.65
CA LYS A 105 -4.99 -20.63 26.83
C LYS A 105 -6.03 -20.03 25.86
N GLY A 106 -6.46 -20.80 24.85
CA GLY A 106 -7.41 -20.37 23.83
C GLY A 106 -6.76 -19.59 22.70
N ASN A 107 -7.58 -19.21 21.72
CA ASN A 107 -7.14 -18.34 20.64
C ASN A 107 -6.92 -16.93 21.15
N MET A 108 -6.02 -16.19 20.51
CA MET A 108 -5.74 -14.80 20.84
C MET A 108 -5.74 -13.98 19.55
N LEU A 109 -6.20 -12.74 19.64
CA LEU A 109 -6.03 -11.77 18.56
C LEU A 109 -4.86 -10.87 18.93
N ILE A 110 -3.78 -10.97 18.15
CA ILE A 110 -2.57 -10.18 18.34
C ILE A 110 -2.47 -9.23 17.14
N LEU A 111 -2.55 -7.94 17.45
CA LEU A 111 -2.50 -6.87 16.48
C LEU A 111 -1.16 -6.17 16.58
N ASN A 112 -0.51 -5.94 15.45
CA ASN A 112 0.62 -5.02 15.36
C ASN A 112 0.10 -3.63 15.03
N ALA A 113 0.49 -2.61 15.77
CA ALA A 113 0.05 -1.23 15.55
C ALA A 113 1.23 -0.26 15.72
N GLN A 114 1.16 0.90 15.07
CA GLN A 114 2.16 1.95 15.24
C GLN A 114 1.85 2.79 16.47
N ALA A 115 2.86 3.09 17.28
CA ALA A 115 2.75 4.08 18.34
C ALA A 115 2.46 5.46 17.74
N THR A 116 1.61 6.25 18.39
CA THR A 116 1.20 7.57 17.88
C THR A 116 1.42 8.67 18.91
N THR A 117 1.58 9.90 18.43
CA THR A 117 1.79 11.10 19.26
C THR A 117 0.52 11.58 19.98
N GLY A 118 -0.66 11.15 19.53
CA GLY A 118 -1.95 11.42 20.14
C GLY A 118 -2.95 10.28 19.91
N ASN A 119 -4.24 10.56 20.08
CA ASN A 119 -5.32 9.60 19.82
C ASN A 119 -5.20 9.06 18.36
N PRO A 120 -5.09 7.72 18.14
CA PRO A 120 -4.99 7.12 16.81
C PRO A 120 -6.10 7.51 15.83
N LEU A 121 -7.30 7.85 16.32
CA LEU A 121 -8.42 8.27 15.48
C LEU A 121 -8.41 9.77 15.13
N ALA A 122 -7.49 10.56 15.70
CA ALA A 122 -7.41 11.98 15.43
C ALA A 122 -6.55 12.26 14.18
N THR A 123 -7.04 13.11 13.27
CA THR A 123 -6.31 13.51 12.04
C THR A 123 -5.02 14.28 12.30
N THR A 124 -4.83 14.78 13.52
CA THR A 124 -3.59 15.45 13.98
C THR A 124 -2.56 14.47 14.54
N SER A 125 -2.96 13.22 14.79
CA SER A 125 -2.09 12.19 15.34
C SER A 125 -1.12 11.71 14.27
N ARG A 126 0.14 11.55 14.66
CA ARG A 126 1.22 11.08 13.78
C ARG A 126 1.92 9.89 14.40
N PRO A 127 2.50 8.98 13.61
CA PRO A 127 3.35 7.92 14.14
C PRO A 127 4.50 8.48 14.97
N VAL A 128 4.88 7.76 16.02
CA VAL A 128 6.15 7.95 16.71
C VAL A 128 7.20 7.14 15.97
N TYR A 129 8.33 7.75 15.65
CA TYR A 129 9.43 7.10 14.96
C TYR A 129 10.56 6.80 15.93
N LEU A 130 11.33 5.74 15.68
CA LEU A 130 12.49 5.38 16.48
C LEU A 130 13.58 6.46 16.36
N ASP A 131 14.29 6.69 17.46
CA ASP A 131 15.34 7.69 17.52
C ASP A 131 16.54 7.27 16.67
N ASP A 132 17.08 8.19 15.87
CA ASP A 132 18.32 8.04 15.08
C ASP A 132 18.34 6.84 14.10
N GLN A 133 17.17 6.42 13.59
CA GLN A 133 17.01 5.18 12.81
C GLN A 133 16.20 5.42 11.53
N PRO A 134 16.80 5.80 10.38
CA PRO A 134 18.23 5.98 10.13
C PRO A 134 18.74 7.42 10.26
N ASN A 135 17.85 8.40 10.45
CA ASN A 135 18.20 9.81 10.48
C ASN A 135 18.27 10.32 11.91
N ASP A 136 19.28 11.17 12.19
CA ASP A 136 19.41 11.87 13.47
C ASP A 136 18.11 12.60 13.84
N CYS A 137 17.76 12.58 15.11
CA CYS A 137 16.58 13.23 15.67
C CYS A 137 16.48 14.74 15.41
N LEU A 138 17.61 15.43 15.25
CA LEU A 138 17.68 16.85 14.89
C LEU A 138 17.59 17.08 13.37
N SER A 139 17.57 16.00 12.58
CA SER A 139 17.44 16.07 11.12
C SER A 139 16.03 16.51 10.72
N THR A 140 15.94 17.27 9.64
CA THR A 140 14.66 17.57 8.98
C THR A 140 13.99 16.33 8.37
N LYS A 141 14.67 15.17 8.41
CA LYS A 141 14.20 13.86 7.91
C LYS A 141 13.82 12.88 9.02
N PHE A 142 13.77 13.30 10.29
CA PHE A 142 13.46 12.39 11.40
C PHE A 142 12.10 11.67 11.24
N ASN A 143 11.16 12.28 10.52
CA ASN A 143 9.86 11.68 10.18
C ASN A 143 9.95 10.53 9.15
N GLN A 144 11.15 10.21 8.65
CA GLN A 144 11.44 9.05 7.81
C GLN A 144 12.12 7.93 8.59
N ASN A 145 12.26 8.09 9.90
CA ASN A 145 12.77 7.03 10.75
C ASN A 145 11.80 5.86 10.82
N THR A 146 12.29 4.69 11.23
CA THR A 146 11.49 3.48 11.39
C THR A 146 10.36 3.74 12.38
N PRO A 147 9.07 3.56 12.02
CA PRO A 147 7.97 3.73 12.95
C PRO A 147 8.10 2.78 14.13
N MET A 148 7.86 3.30 15.33
CA MET A 148 7.82 2.50 16.54
C MET A 148 6.53 1.68 16.58
N THR A 149 6.66 0.38 16.78
CA THR A 149 5.50 -0.53 16.86
C THR A 149 5.19 -0.92 18.29
N MET A 150 3.93 -1.29 18.51
CA MET A 150 3.39 -1.86 19.72
C MET A 150 2.47 -3.02 19.34
N ASN A 151 2.17 -3.89 20.29
CA ASN A 151 1.21 -4.97 20.06
C ASN A 151 -0.02 -4.77 20.95
N VAL A 152 -1.21 -4.88 20.38
CA VAL A 152 -2.47 -4.95 21.15
C VAL A 152 -2.92 -6.41 21.14
N VAL A 153 -3.14 -6.97 22.33
CA VAL A 153 -3.47 -8.39 22.50
C VAL A 153 -4.81 -8.55 23.18
N TYR A 154 -5.69 -9.31 22.54
CA TYR A 154 -6.94 -9.79 23.12
C TYR A 154 -6.78 -11.26 23.50
N PHE A 155 -6.97 -11.58 24.77
CA PHE A 155 -6.71 -12.92 25.30
C PHE A 155 -7.68 -13.28 26.42
N ILE A 156 -7.88 -14.59 26.61
CA ILE A 156 -8.68 -15.11 27.72
C ILE A 156 -7.79 -15.42 28.92
N LYS A 157 -8.20 -14.96 30.09
CA LYS A 157 -7.59 -15.31 31.38
C LYS A 157 -8.67 -15.30 32.46
N ASP A 158 -8.73 -16.36 33.27
CA ASP A 158 -9.71 -16.51 34.35
C ASP A 158 -11.17 -16.33 33.88
N THR A 159 -11.53 -16.97 32.75
CA THR A 159 -12.86 -16.90 32.11
C THR A 159 -13.31 -15.50 31.71
N LYS A 160 -12.35 -14.62 31.44
CA LYS A 160 -12.57 -13.22 31.06
C LYS A 160 -11.76 -12.87 29.82
N LEU A 161 -12.35 -12.05 28.95
CA LEU A 161 -11.67 -11.46 27.80
C LEU A 161 -11.00 -10.14 28.22
N TRP A 162 -9.69 -10.09 28.05
CA TRP A 162 -8.83 -8.96 28.39
C TRP A 162 -8.20 -8.36 27.14
N ARG A 163 -7.96 -7.06 27.19
CA ARG A 163 -7.14 -6.33 26.21
C ARG A 163 -5.90 -5.77 26.90
N ARG A 164 -4.73 -6.10 26.34
CA ARG A 164 -3.42 -5.61 26.79
C ARG A 164 -2.69 -4.83 25.70
N THR A 165 -1.96 -3.79 26.10
CA THR A 165 -1.06 -3.02 25.23
C THR A 165 0.39 -3.33 25.60
N ILE A 166 1.10 -4.00 24.70
CA ILE A 166 2.50 -4.44 24.86
C ILE A 166 3.40 -3.47 24.11
N THR A 167 4.47 -3.01 24.77
CA THR A 167 5.42 -2.04 24.21
C THR A 167 6.85 -2.49 24.54
N PRO A 168 7.88 -2.06 23.81
CA PRO A 168 9.25 -2.36 24.21
C PRO A 168 9.61 -1.70 25.56
N SER A 169 10.61 -2.22 26.27
CA SER A 169 10.96 -1.72 27.62
C SER A 169 11.43 -0.27 27.63
N ASN A 170 12.07 0.16 26.55
CA ASN A 170 12.53 1.52 26.31
C ASN A 170 11.46 2.41 25.66
N TYR A 171 10.16 2.09 25.73
CA TYR A 171 9.14 2.80 24.94
C TYR A 171 9.08 4.33 25.14
N LEU A 172 9.53 4.84 26.30
CA LEU A 172 9.60 6.28 26.60
C LEU A 172 10.81 6.99 25.96
N THR A 173 11.85 6.23 25.58
CA THR A 173 13.15 6.74 25.12
C THR A 173 13.56 6.13 23.78
N ALA A 174 12.77 5.21 23.23
CA ALA A 174 13.08 4.50 21.99
C ALA A 174 12.67 5.29 20.75
N GLY A 175 11.73 6.24 20.90
CA GLY A 175 11.17 6.96 19.79
C GLY A 175 10.76 8.38 20.14
N GLY A 176 10.62 9.17 19.08
CA GLY A 176 10.03 10.49 19.09
C GLY A 176 11.00 11.65 19.27
N CYS A 177 12.30 11.44 19.38
CA CYS A 177 13.28 12.51 19.53
C CYS A 177 12.91 13.46 20.68
N GLY A 178 12.41 12.88 21.78
CA GLY A 178 11.80 13.60 22.91
C GLY A 178 10.26 13.57 22.97
N ILE A 179 9.57 12.85 22.07
CA ILE A 179 8.10 12.68 22.08
C ILE A 179 7.72 11.34 22.70
N VAL A 180 6.89 11.38 23.75
CA VAL A 180 6.38 10.18 24.42
C VAL A 180 5.17 9.62 23.65
N PRO A 181 5.13 8.31 23.35
CA PRO A 181 3.95 7.65 22.78
C PRO A 181 2.68 7.89 23.60
N TRP A 182 1.56 8.15 22.90
CA TRP A 182 0.24 8.31 23.52
C TRP A 182 -0.23 7.01 24.19
N GLN A 183 0.12 5.87 23.60
CA GLN A 183 -0.25 4.57 24.16
C GLN A 183 0.52 4.25 25.41
N GLN A 184 -0.22 3.70 26.37
CA GLN A 184 0.30 3.33 27.68
C GLN A 184 0.43 1.81 27.77
N PRO A 185 1.62 1.27 28.10
CA PRO A 185 1.75 -0.15 28.39
C PRO A 185 0.82 -0.54 29.52
N SER A 186 0.09 -1.65 29.33
CA SER A 186 -0.86 -2.16 30.31
C SER A 186 -0.46 -3.54 30.84
N CYS A 187 -0.85 -3.81 32.08
CA CYS A 187 -0.58 -5.06 32.81
C CYS A 187 -1.75 -5.39 33.74
N THR A 188 -1.84 -6.63 34.24
CA THR A 188 -2.93 -7.06 35.15
C THR A 188 -3.03 -6.16 36.39
N THR A 189 -1.87 -5.76 36.93
CA THR A 189 -1.73 -4.76 37.99
C THR A 189 -0.75 -3.69 37.55
N VAL A 190 -1.00 -2.44 37.94
CA VAL A 190 -0.06 -1.34 37.73
C VAL A 190 1.09 -1.52 38.72
N ALA A 191 2.13 -2.23 38.31
CA ALA A 191 3.29 -2.58 39.12
C ALA A 191 4.58 -2.02 38.51
N GLY A 192 5.38 -1.32 39.34
CA GLY A 192 6.67 -0.75 38.94
C GLY A 192 6.55 0.45 38.00
N PRO A 193 7.69 0.97 37.48
CA PRO A 193 7.70 2.16 36.65
C PRO A 193 7.26 1.92 35.20
N PHE A 194 7.14 0.66 34.76
CA PHE A 194 6.92 0.33 33.35
C PHE A 194 5.44 0.38 32.95
N CYS A 195 4.58 -0.43 33.58
CA CYS A 195 3.14 -0.44 33.28
C CYS A 195 2.51 0.89 33.73
N LYS A 196 1.82 1.57 32.82
CA LYS A 196 1.16 2.86 33.11
C LYS A 196 -0.36 2.73 33.23
N ALA A 197 -0.93 1.68 32.65
CA ALA A 197 -2.35 1.37 32.70
C ALA A 197 -2.59 -0.05 33.21
N GLN A 198 -3.82 -0.31 33.66
CA GLN A 198 -4.31 -1.66 33.91
C GLN A 198 -4.88 -2.25 32.62
N ASP A 199 -4.78 -3.56 32.44
CA ASP A 199 -5.47 -4.25 31.35
C ASP A 199 -6.98 -3.99 31.39
N ALA A 200 -7.57 -3.82 30.21
CA ALA A 200 -9.00 -3.59 30.10
C ALA A 200 -9.75 -4.92 30.13
N LEU A 201 -10.59 -5.11 31.15
CA LEU A 201 -11.59 -6.18 31.19
C LEU A 201 -12.72 -5.82 30.24
N LEU A 202 -12.94 -6.65 29.22
CA LEU A 202 -13.97 -6.39 28.20
C LEU A 202 -15.25 -7.16 28.49
N VAL A 203 -15.12 -8.49 28.63
CA VAL A 203 -16.26 -9.39 28.82
C VAL A 203 -15.87 -10.45 29.84
N ASP A 204 -16.83 -10.83 30.68
CA ASP A 204 -16.67 -11.85 31.71
C ASP A 204 -17.62 -13.02 31.42
N GLY A 205 -17.21 -14.24 31.79
CA GLY A 205 -17.89 -15.47 31.40
C GLY A 205 -17.50 -15.99 30.00
N VAL A 206 -16.31 -15.67 29.51
CA VAL A 206 -15.79 -16.12 28.21
C VAL A 206 -14.70 -17.17 28.44
N THR A 207 -14.93 -18.42 28.02
CA THR A 207 -13.91 -19.47 28.11
C THR A 207 -12.99 -19.46 26.88
N ALA A 208 -11.90 -20.24 26.92
CA ALA A 208 -10.92 -20.33 25.84
C ALA A 208 -11.52 -20.73 24.47
N SER A 209 -12.57 -21.55 24.45
CA SER A 209 -13.29 -21.95 23.22
C SER A 209 -14.32 -20.94 22.77
N ASP A 210 -14.70 -20.00 23.64
CA ASP A 210 -15.77 -19.04 23.38
C ASP A 210 -15.28 -17.77 22.67
N PHE A 211 -13.97 -17.57 22.61
CA PHE A 211 -13.34 -16.52 21.83
C PHE A 211 -12.75 -17.11 20.54
N VAL A 212 -13.46 -16.89 19.43
CA VAL A 212 -13.10 -17.46 18.12
C VAL A 212 -12.58 -16.36 17.22
N VAL A 213 -11.39 -16.58 16.66
CA VAL A 213 -10.71 -15.64 15.76
C VAL A 213 -10.41 -16.34 14.44
N GLN A 214 -10.92 -15.78 13.35
CA GLN A 214 -10.73 -16.28 11.98
C GLN A 214 -10.17 -15.17 11.11
N TYR A 215 -9.22 -15.50 10.24
CA TYR A 215 -8.59 -14.52 9.36
C TYR A 215 -9.04 -14.74 7.90
N PHE A 216 -9.15 -13.67 7.14
CA PHE A 216 -9.57 -13.66 5.74
C PHE A 216 -8.57 -12.80 4.95
N ASN A 217 -8.27 -13.20 3.71
CA ASN A 217 -7.28 -12.46 2.92
C ASN A 217 -7.79 -11.05 2.60
N THR A 218 -9.09 -10.93 2.31
CA THR A 218 -9.78 -9.65 2.05
C THR A 218 -11.14 -9.58 2.77
N ALA A 219 -11.77 -8.41 2.74
CA ALA A 219 -13.08 -8.18 3.37
C ALA A 219 -14.20 -9.02 2.73
N ASP A 220 -14.10 -9.24 1.42
CA ASP A 220 -15.13 -9.89 0.60
C ASP A 220 -15.02 -11.43 0.62
N GLU A 221 -13.91 -11.98 1.12
CA GLU A 221 -13.73 -13.43 1.18
C GLU A 221 -14.70 -14.09 2.18
N THR A 222 -15.35 -15.16 1.75
CA THR A 222 -16.28 -15.93 2.59
C THR A 222 -15.63 -17.13 3.28
N VAL A 223 -14.41 -17.50 2.87
CA VAL A 223 -13.67 -18.65 3.39
C VAL A 223 -12.49 -18.16 4.21
N ALA A 224 -12.40 -18.59 5.47
CA ALA A 224 -11.28 -18.22 6.32
C ALA A 224 -9.98 -18.89 5.85
N ASN A 225 -8.86 -18.17 5.98
CA ASN A 225 -7.53 -18.71 5.81
C ASN A 225 -7.27 -19.73 6.93
N SER A 226 -7.39 -21.01 6.59
CA SER A 226 -7.32 -22.10 7.56
C SER A 226 -5.95 -22.20 8.22
N THR A 227 -4.86 -21.90 7.50
CA THR A 227 -3.49 -21.94 8.03
C THR A 227 -3.29 -20.89 9.13
N ALA A 228 -3.81 -19.67 8.94
CA ALA A 228 -3.63 -18.56 9.89
C ALA A 228 -4.15 -18.87 11.30
N SER A 229 -5.20 -19.69 11.43
CA SER A 229 -5.80 -20.11 12.71
C SER A 229 -5.52 -21.58 13.06
N ASN A 230 -4.63 -22.28 12.35
CA ASN A 230 -4.39 -23.71 12.57
C ASN A 230 -3.37 -23.97 13.70
N ALA A 231 -3.83 -24.58 14.81
CA ALA A 231 -2.98 -24.97 15.94
C ALA A 231 -1.89 -25.99 15.57
N GLY A 232 -2.09 -26.79 14.53
CA GLY A 232 -1.12 -27.77 14.03
C GLY A 232 -0.11 -27.20 13.02
N ALA A 233 -0.30 -25.97 12.54
CA ALA A 233 0.66 -25.31 11.66
C ALA A 233 1.84 -24.71 12.47
N THR A 234 3.03 -24.65 11.87
CA THR A 234 4.19 -24.03 12.55
C THR A 234 3.98 -22.52 12.70
N ALA A 235 4.69 -21.88 13.64
CA ALA A 235 4.61 -20.42 13.79
C ALA A 235 4.98 -19.69 12.49
N GLY A 236 5.98 -20.18 11.74
CA GLY A 236 6.37 -19.60 10.45
C GLY A 236 5.30 -19.72 9.36
N ASP A 237 4.56 -20.84 9.33
CA ASP A 237 3.44 -21.01 8.39
C ASP A 237 2.29 -20.05 8.73
N ARG A 238 1.98 -19.90 10.02
CA ARG A 238 0.96 -18.95 10.48
C ARG A 238 1.39 -17.51 10.22
N TYR A 239 2.65 -17.15 10.49
CA TYR A 239 3.21 -15.84 10.15
C TYR A 239 2.99 -15.53 8.67
N THR A 240 3.41 -16.44 7.78
CA THR A 240 3.27 -16.28 6.32
C THR A 240 1.81 -16.13 5.90
N ALA A 241 0.91 -16.94 6.47
CA ALA A 241 -0.53 -16.83 6.20
C ALA A 241 -1.13 -15.51 6.68
N LEU A 242 -0.70 -15.00 7.84
CA LEU A 242 -1.18 -13.74 8.41
C LEU A 242 -0.64 -12.50 7.66
N GLN A 243 0.50 -12.60 6.97
CA GLN A 243 0.97 -11.52 6.09
C GLN A 243 0.05 -11.31 4.88
N THR A 244 -0.71 -12.33 4.49
CA THR A 244 -1.68 -12.23 3.38
C THR A 244 -3.11 -11.90 3.83
N THR A 245 -3.36 -11.73 5.14
CA THR A 245 -4.69 -11.44 5.68
C THR A 245 -4.85 -9.99 6.07
N THR A 246 -5.97 -9.38 5.65
CA THR A 246 -6.32 -7.99 5.96
C THR A 246 -7.58 -7.87 6.80
N THR A 247 -8.34 -8.95 6.94
CA THR A 247 -9.63 -8.97 7.63
C THR A 247 -9.67 -10.07 8.69
N VAL A 248 -10.27 -9.76 9.83
CA VAL A 248 -10.51 -10.70 10.93
C VAL A 248 -12.00 -10.80 11.22
N GLY A 249 -12.49 -12.02 11.38
CA GLY A 249 -13.78 -12.33 11.98
C GLY A 249 -13.57 -12.73 13.43
N VAL A 250 -14.26 -12.04 14.34
CA VAL A 250 -14.21 -12.33 15.78
C VAL A 250 -15.60 -12.66 16.28
N THR A 251 -15.72 -13.79 16.96
CA THR A 251 -16.94 -14.19 17.66
C THR A 251 -16.64 -14.31 19.15
N ILE A 252 -17.47 -13.68 19.97
CA ILE A 252 -17.43 -13.78 21.43
C ILE A 252 -18.72 -14.47 21.88
N ASN A 253 -18.58 -15.61 22.53
CA ASN A 253 -19.65 -16.22 23.32
C ASN A 253 -19.37 -15.96 24.81
N ALA A 254 -20.38 -15.57 25.59
CA ALA A 254 -20.21 -15.38 27.02
C ALA A 254 -21.38 -15.99 27.77
N THR A 255 -21.09 -16.66 28.89
CA THR A 255 -22.09 -17.26 29.77
C THR A 255 -21.83 -16.90 31.23
N LYS A 256 -22.84 -16.40 31.93
CA LYS A 256 -22.77 -16.07 33.36
C LYS A 256 -23.90 -16.72 34.15
N ALA A 257 -23.59 -17.24 35.32
CA ALA A 257 -24.59 -17.74 36.26
C ALA A 257 -25.14 -16.59 37.13
N VAL A 258 -26.45 -16.33 37.05
CA VAL A 258 -27.15 -15.32 37.84
C VAL A 258 -28.38 -15.96 38.49
N ALA A 259 -28.50 -15.85 39.81
CA ALA A 259 -29.58 -16.46 40.59
C ALA A 259 -29.79 -17.96 40.30
N GLY A 260 -28.71 -18.71 40.04
CA GLY A 260 -28.74 -20.15 39.77
C GLY A 260 -29.16 -20.54 38.34
N ARG A 261 -29.23 -19.57 37.41
CA ARG A 261 -29.51 -19.80 35.99
C ARG A 261 -28.37 -19.25 35.14
N ASP A 262 -28.06 -19.92 34.04
CA ASP A 262 -27.08 -19.45 33.08
C ASP A 262 -27.71 -18.45 32.10
N VAL A 263 -27.02 -17.34 31.88
CA VAL A 263 -27.36 -16.29 30.93
C VAL A 263 -26.25 -16.23 29.90
N SER A 264 -26.57 -16.58 28.66
CA SER A 264 -25.61 -16.58 27.55
C SER A 264 -25.94 -15.50 26.53
N GLN A 265 -24.91 -14.90 25.95
CA GLN A 265 -24.99 -13.97 24.82
C GLN A 265 -23.85 -14.26 23.85
N SER A 266 -24.06 -13.91 22.58
CA SER A 266 -23.07 -14.06 21.52
C SER A 266 -23.10 -12.85 20.61
N GLY A 267 -21.94 -12.51 20.07
CA GLY A 267 -21.81 -11.48 19.05
C GLY A 267 -20.63 -11.77 18.13
N THR A 268 -20.77 -11.36 16.87
CA THR A 268 -19.73 -11.52 15.85
C THR A 268 -19.55 -10.20 15.11
N ILE A 269 -18.29 -9.87 14.82
CA ILE A 269 -17.93 -8.81 13.88
C ILE A 269 -16.98 -9.34 12.82
N ARG A 270 -16.95 -8.63 11.69
CA ARG A 270 -15.88 -8.71 10.71
C ARG A 270 -15.26 -7.32 10.61
N ALA A 271 -13.98 -7.22 10.93
CA ALA A 271 -13.23 -5.98 10.90
C ALA A 271 -12.04 -6.12 9.94
N THR A 272 -11.87 -5.12 9.10
CA THR A 272 -10.75 -5.03 8.16
C THR A 272 -9.78 -3.98 8.69
N ILE A 273 -8.49 -4.30 8.65
CA ILE A 273 -7.44 -3.34 8.91
C ILE A 273 -7.65 -2.15 7.98
N ASP A 274 -7.76 -0.96 8.56
CA ASP A 274 -8.08 0.23 7.78
C ASP A 274 -6.77 0.73 7.16
N THR A 275 -6.53 0.30 5.93
CA THR A 275 -5.47 0.85 5.08
C THR A 275 -5.65 2.35 4.82
N SER A 276 -6.79 2.93 5.23
CA SER A 276 -7.19 4.34 5.18
C SER A 276 -7.28 5.05 6.56
N ALA A 277 -7.09 4.38 7.72
CA ALA A 277 -7.04 5.02 9.05
C ALA A 277 -5.67 5.66 9.35
N THR A 278 -4.69 5.43 8.48
CA THR A 278 -3.74 6.49 8.19
C THR A 278 -4.49 7.52 7.34
N THR A 279 -5.07 8.54 7.96
CA THR A 279 -5.09 9.84 7.29
C THR A 279 -3.68 10.39 7.49
N PRO A 280 -2.80 10.35 6.49
CA PRO A 280 -1.63 11.19 6.55
C PRO A 280 -2.18 12.62 6.49
N ILE A 281 -1.81 13.45 7.45
CA ILE A 281 -1.52 14.85 7.11
C ILE A 281 -0.63 14.77 5.88
N LEU A 282 -1.16 15.11 4.69
CA LEU A 282 -0.47 15.17 3.39
C LEU A 282 1.01 14.75 3.46
N VAL A 283 1.21 13.46 3.64
CA VAL A 283 2.44 12.75 3.41
C VAL A 283 1.97 11.70 2.44
N ASP A 284 2.38 11.91 1.21
CA ASP A 284 2.43 10.96 0.12
C ASP A 284 2.90 9.59 0.64
N THR A 285 1.97 8.77 1.15
CA THR A 285 2.23 7.39 1.53
C THR A 285 2.29 6.60 0.23
N VAL A 286 3.46 6.64 -0.39
CA VAL A 286 3.96 5.60 -1.27
C VAL A 286 3.77 4.29 -0.49
N VAL A 287 2.74 3.51 -0.86
CA VAL A 287 2.69 2.09 -0.50
C VAL A 287 3.98 1.53 -1.04
N ASN A 288 4.99 1.32 -0.21
CA ASN A 288 6.18 0.60 -0.64
C ASN A 288 5.78 -0.88 -0.68
N THR A 289 4.89 -1.20 -1.62
CA THR A 289 4.80 -2.54 -2.17
C THR A 289 6.25 -2.91 -2.49
N PRO A 290 6.76 -4.07 -2.02
CA PRO A 290 8.13 -4.44 -2.34
C PRO A 290 8.30 -4.30 -3.84
N VAL A 291 9.26 -3.48 -4.27
CA VAL A 291 9.57 -3.34 -5.70
C VAL A 291 9.80 -4.77 -6.19
N PRO A 292 9.00 -5.27 -7.14
CA PRO A 292 9.09 -6.66 -7.53
C PRO A 292 10.50 -6.95 -8.03
N SER A 293 11.07 -8.06 -7.56
CA SER A 293 12.47 -8.37 -7.81
C SER A 293 12.77 -8.49 -9.31
N TRP A 294 13.89 -7.91 -9.72
CA TRP A 294 14.41 -8.06 -11.06
C TRP A 294 14.70 -9.52 -11.40
N ASN A 295 14.30 -9.94 -12.59
CA ASN A 295 14.66 -11.21 -13.18
C ASN A 295 15.70 -10.96 -14.27
N SER A 296 16.79 -11.73 -14.28
CA SER A 296 17.80 -11.63 -15.32
C SER A 296 17.22 -12.01 -16.69
N LEU A 297 17.49 -11.19 -17.70
CA LEU A 297 17.14 -11.50 -19.09
C LEU A 297 18.13 -12.52 -19.65
N SER A 298 17.63 -13.67 -20.11
CA SER A 298 18.46 -14.64 -20.82
C SER A 298 18.79 -14.12 -22.22
N LEU A 299 20.05 -13.70 -22.41
CA LEU A 299 20.53 -13.11 -23.65
C LEU A 299 20.88 -14.21 -24.68
N GLN A 300 20.55 -13.93 -25.94
CA GLN A 300 20.67 -14.85 -27.08
C GLN A 300 21.55 -14.24 -28.19
N ASN A 301 21.87 -15.01 -29.23
CA ASN A 301 22.53 -14.52 -30.45
C ASN A 301 23.79 -13.67 -30.21
N ASN A 302 24.61 -14.08 -29.23
CA ASN A 302 25.85 -13.41 -28.82
C ASN A 302 25.68 -11.99 -28.26
N TRP A 303 24.50 -11.68 -27.71
CA TRP A 303 24.30 -10.53 -26.85
C TRP A 303 24.78 -10.84 -25.43
N TYR A 304 25.41 -9.85 -24.79
CA TYR A 304 25.95 -9.92 -23.44
C TYR A 304 25.70 -8.60 -22.71
N ASN A 305 25.83 -8.59 -21.37
CA ASN A 305 25.89 -7.35 -20.61
C ASN A 305 27.16 -6.58 -21.01
N TYR A 306 27.03 -5.26 -21.24
CA TYR A 306 28.10 -4.42 -21.77
C TYR A 306 29.34 -4.42 -20.87
N ASN A 307 29.16 -4.16 -19.57
CA ASN A 307 30.21 -4.22 -18.55
C ASN A 307 29.56 -4.28 -17.14
N ASN A 308 30.35 -4.02 -16.09
CA ASN A 308 29.92 -3.97 -14.70
C ASN A 308 29.60 -2.56 -14.17
N THR A 309 29.61 -1.53 -15.03
CA THR A 309 29.34 -0.14 -14.66
C THR A 309 27.88 0.25 -14.92
N PHE A 310 27.24 -0.39 -15.90
CA PHE A 310 25.85 -0.17 -16.26
C PHE A 310 24.97 -1.31 -15.76
N ALA A 311 23.66 -1.08 -15.70
CA ALA A 311 22.71 -2.12 -15.38
C ALA A 311 22.86 -3.33 -16.31
N THR A 312 22.69 -4.53 -15.73
CA THR A 312 22.61 -5.77 -16.51
C THR A 312 21.23 -5.94 -17.14
N GLY A 313 21.14 -6.70 -18.23
CA GLY A 313 19.89 -7.02 -18.90
C GLY A 313 18.92 -7.73 -17.95
N ALA A 314 17.82 -7.07 -17.61
CA ALA A 314 16.84 -7.57 -16.67
C ALA A 314 15.42 -7.08 -16.99
N TYR A 315 14.43 -7.77 -16.45
CA TYR A 315 13.02 -7.41 -16.55
C TYR A 315 12.31 -7.64 -15.21
N LEU A 316 11.30 -6.83 -14.94
CA LEU A 316 10.35 -7.04 -13.85
C LEU A 316 8.94 -6.68 -14.30
N LYS A 317 7.96 -7.03 -13.48
CA LYS A 317 6.58 -6.57 -13.62
C LYS A 317 6.19 -5.90 -12.31
N THR A 318 5.83 -4.62 -12.37
CA THR A 318 5.41 -3.84 -11.20
C THR A 318 4.11 -4.36 -10.60
N ASN A 319 3.77 -3.94 -9.38
CA ASN A 319 2.52 -4.31 -8.74
C ASN A 319 1.29 -3.76 -9.48
N ASP A 320 1.47 -2.70 -10.26
CA ASP A 320 0.48 -2.21 -11.22
C ASP A 320 0.55 -2.95 -12.56
N SER A 321 1.06 -4.18 -12.60
CA SER A 321 1.12 -5.00 -13.81
C SER A 321 1.86 -4.39 -15.01
N MET A 322 2.72 -3.38 -14.83
CA MET A 322 3.56 -2.83 -15.90
C MET A 322 4.86 -3.61 -16.01
N VAL A 323 5.25 -4.02 -17.21
CA VAL A 323 6.56 -4.63 -17.46
C VAL A 323 7.58 -3.53 -17.70
N VAL A 324 8.74 -3.65 -17.06
CA VAL A 324 9.87 -2.72 -17.19
C VAL A 324 11.11 -3.52 -17.52
N LEU A 325 11.90 -3.05 -18.49
CA LEU A 325 13.20 -3.60 -18.83
C LEU A 325 14.29 -2.59 -18.47
N LYS A 326 15.47 -3.13 -18.12
CA LYS A 326 16.69 -2.34 -17.95
C LYS A 326 17.89 -3.09 -18.52
N GLY A 327 18.98 -2.35 -18.72
CA GLY A 327 20.29 -2.89 -19.00
C GLY A 327 20.97 -2.29 -20.22
N LEU A 328 22.29 -2.27 -20.18
CA LEU A 328 23.14 -1.94 -21.33
C LEU A 328 23.79 -3.21 -21.86
N LEU A 329 23.54 -3.50 -23.13
CA LEU A 329 23.97 -4.73 -23.79
C LEU A 329 25.06 -4.44 -24.81
N THR A 330 25.90 -5.43 -25.08
CA THR A 330 26.87 -5.47 -26.18
C THR A 330 26.70 -6.75 -26.97
N ARG A 331 27.18 -6.76 -28.20
CA ARG A 331 27.13 -7.92 -29.08
C ARG A 331 28.51 -8.19 -29.66
N THR A 332 28.94 -9.45 -29.66
CA THR A 332 30.18 -9.83 -30.35
C THR A 332 29.93 -10.00 -31.85
N GLY A 333 30.61 -9.21 -32.67
CA GLY A 333 30.42 -9.16 -34.14
C GLY A 333 29.29 -8.22 -34.59
N THR A 334 28.96 -8.25 -35.87
CA THR A 334 27.97 -7.33 -36.49
C THR A 334 26.54 -7.65 -36.08
N ALA A 335 25.84 -6.69 -35.48
CA ALA A 335 24.41 -6.79 -35.18
C ALA A 335 23.57 -6.88 -36.45
N VAL A 336 22.60 -7.79 -36.46
CA VAL A 336 21.77 -8.11 -37.63
C VAL A 336 20.31 -7.79 -37.31
N SER A 337 19.69 -6.94 -38.13
CA SER A 337 18.26 -6.60 -38.00
C SER A 337 17.40 -7.87 -37.94
N GLY A 338 16.54 -7.93 -36.94
CA GLY A 338 15.61 -9.03 -36.69
C GLY A 338 16.15 -10.15 -35.81
N GLU A 339 17.40 -10.09 -35.35
CA GLU A 339 17.94 -11.08 -34.41
C GLU A 339 17.35 -10.91 -33.00
N THR A 340 17.16 -12.02 -32.30
CA THR A 340 16.59 -12.03 -30.95
C THR A 340 17.67 -11.70 -29.92
N ILE A 341 17.43 -10.66 -29.12
CA ILE A 341 18.27 -10.27 -27.98
C ILE A 341 17.98 -11.20 -26.79
N GLY A 342 16.70 -11.48 -26.54
CA GLY A 342 16.23 -12.32 -25.45
C GLY A 342 14.74 -12.59 -25.58
N THR A 343 14.14 -13.29 -24.61
CA THR A 343 12.71 -13.65 -24.66
C THR A 343 12.07 -13.47 -23.29
N LEU A 344 10.97 -12.73 -23.24
CA LEU A 344 10.16 -12.57 -22.04
C LEU A 344 9.29 -13.82 -21.80
N PRO A 345 9.19 -14.29 -20.55
CA PRO A 345 8.33 -15.43 -20.22
C PRO A 345 6.84 -15.08 -20.37
N VAL A 346 5.99 -16.11 -20.46
CA VAL A 346 4.53 -15.93 -20.44
C VAL A 346 4.14 -15.11 -19.22
N GLY A 347 3.19 -14.18 -19.40
CA GLY A 347 2.82 -13.20 -18.38
C GLY A 347 3.52 -11.84 -18.54
N TYR A 348 4.71 -11.78 -19.14
CA TYR A 348 5.45 -10.52 -19.34
C TYR A 348 5.37 -10.00 -20.78
N ARG A 349 4.65 -10.70 -21.66
CA ARG A 349 4.59 -10.44 -23.09
C ARG A 349 3.49 -9.42 -23.41
N PRO A 350 3.67 -8.52 -24.39
CA PRO A 350 2.59 -7.67 -24.88
C PRO A 350 1.57 -8.49 -25.69
N SER A 351 0.38 -7.94 -25.96
CA SER A 351 -0.63 -8.58 -26.80
C SER A 351 -0.39 -8.37 -28.30
N GLU A 352 0.26 -7.26 -28.65
CA GLU A 352 0.66 -6.91 -30.02
C GLU A 352 2.17 -6.57 -30.07
N GLN A 353 2.71 -6.41 -31.27
CA GLN A 353 4.08 -5.95 -31.45
C GLN A 353 4.22 -4.49 -31.04
N LEU A 354 5.17 -4.22 -30.15
CA LEU A 354 5.53 -2.90 -29.66
C LEU A 354 6.94 -2.51 -30.14
N ILE A 355 7.13 -1.25 -30.52
CA ILE A 355 8.39 -0.63 -30.94
C ILE A 355 8.87 0.40 -29.92
N PHE A 356 10.09 0.26 -29.43
CA PHE A 356 10.72 1.21 -28.52
C PHE A 356 11.95 1.85 -29.17
N GLN A 357 12.03 3.18 -29.05
CA GLN A 357 13.28 3.88 -29.30
C GLN A 357 14.17 3.74 -28.07
N THR A 358 15.42 3.29 -28.28
CA THR A 358 16.44 3.27 -27.24
C THR A 358 17.73 3.94 -27.73
N GLY A 359 18.79 3.91 -26.93
CA GLY A 359 20.09 4.44 -27.33
C GLY A 359 21.07 3.37 -27.82
N THR A 360 21.91 3.73 -28.78
CA THR A 360 23.08 2.95 -29.23
C THR A 360 24.29 3.85 -29.51
N ASN A 361 25.48 3.23 -29.71
CA ASN A 361 26.79 3.86 -29.98
C ASN A 361 26.74 5.26 -30.60
N PRO A 362 27.63 6.14 -30.12
CA PRO A 362 27.27 7.36 -29.38
C PRO A 362 26.33 8.30 -30.13
N GLY A 363 25.23 8.66 -29.46
CA GLY A 363 24.33 9.71 -29.90
C GLY A 363 23.34 9.31 -30.98
N VAL A 364 23.07 8.01 -31.12
CA VAL A 364 22.18 7.47 -32.15
C VAL A 364 21.00 6.78 -31.50
N ALA A 365 19.80 7.06 -32.02
CA ALA A 365 18.60 6.31 -31.69
C ALA A 365 18.69 4.89 -32.28
N SER A 366 18.33 3.90 -31.48
CA SER A 366 18.11 2.53 -31.91
C SER A 366 16.64 2.15 -31.81
N ARG A 367 16.28 1.03 -32.42
CA ARG A 367 14.96 0.45 -32.35
C ARG A 367 15.02 -0.97 -31.81
N VAL A 368 14.23 -1.20 -30.77
CA VAL A 368 14.00 -2.52 -30.16
C VAL A 368 12.52 -2.84 -30.27
N ASP A 369 12.20 -4.01 -30.80
CA ASP A 369 10.83 -4.48 -30.91
C ASP A 369 10.57 -5.61 -29.91
N ILE A 370 9.37 -5.62 -29.33
CA ILE A 370 8.90 -6.71 -28.47
C ILE A 370 7.65 -7.31 -29.10
N TYR A 371 7.71 -8.60 -29.44
CA TYR A 371 6.64 -9.33 -30.10
C TYR A 371 5.69 -10.00 -29.09
N PRO A 372 4.47 -10.38 -29.51
CA PRO A 372 3.50 -11.08 -28.63
C PRO A 372 3.99 -12.43 -28.08
N ASP A 373 4.92 -13.07 -28.77
CA ASP A 373 5.58 -14.30 -28.31
C ASP A 373 6.67 -14.05 -27.24
N GLY A 374 6.91 -12.78 -26.91
CA GLY A 374 7.90 -12.33 -25.94
C GLY A 374 9.30 -12.11 -26.51
N THR A 375 9.53 -12.36 -27.80
CA THR A 375 10.85 -12.14 -28.40
C THR A 375 11.17 -10.65 -28.44
N ILE A 376 12.32 -10.29 -27.87
CA ILE A 376 12.88 -8.94 -27.91
C ILE A 376 13.86 -8.94 -29.08
N LYS A 377 13.60 -8.13 -30.11
CA LYS A 377 14.39 -8.10 -31.34
C LYS A 377 15.14 -6.79 -31.52
N PHE A 378 16.40 -6.92 -31.91
CA PHE A 378 17.18 -5.81 -32.42
C PHE A 378 16.71 -5.48 -33.84
N ILE A 379 16.31 -4.24 -34.12
CA ILE A 379 15.89 -3.83 -35.48
C ILE A 379 16.95 -2.93 -36.12
N ILE A 380 17.36 -1.87 -35.43
CA ILE A 380 18.40 -0.96 -35.93
C ILE A 380 19.26 -0.45 -34.76
N GLY A 381 20.55 -0.24 -35.04
CA GLY A 381 21.50 0.33 -34.10
C GLY A 381 22.90 -0.25 -34.27
N SER A 382 23.68 -0.30 -33.20
CA SER A 382 25.06 -0.81 -33.18
C SER A 382 25.22 -1.98 -32.23
N GLY A 383 26.08 -2.94 -32.60
CA GLY A 383 26.48 -4.04 -31.72
C GLY A 383 27.46 -3.65 -30.62
N GLY A 384 28.11 -2.48 -30.67
CA GLY A 384 29.06 -2.10 -29.62
C GLY A 384 28.38 -1.79 -28.29
N TRP A 385 27.25 -1.06 -28.30
CA TRP A 385 26.30 -1.06 -27.19
C TRP A 385 24.87 -0.73 -27.62
N LEU A 386 23.90 -1.28 -26.91
CA LEU A 386 22.46 -1.09 -27.08
C LEU A 386 21.79 -0.99 -25.70
N GLY A 387 21.02 0.07 -25.45
CA GLY A 387 20.26 0.23 -24.21
C GLY A 387 18.89 -0.43 -24.26
N LEU A 388 18.45 -0.97 -23.12
CA LEU A 388 17.07 -1.39 -22.84
C LEU A 388 16.39 -0.54 -21.77
N ASP A 389 17.15 0.35 -21.12
CA ASP A 389 16.67 1.26 -20.09
C ASP A 389 15.53 2.15 -20.59
N GLY A 390 14.51 2.33 -19.75
CA GLY A 390 13.33 3.14 -20.06
C GLY A 390 12.23 2.40 -20.84
N ILE A 391 12.47 1.19 -21.34
CA ILE A 391 11.41 0.38 -21.94
C ILE A 391 10.41 -0.03 -20.86
N ASN A 392 9.15 0.37 -21.05
CA ASN A 392 8.04 0.00 -20.19
C ASN A 392 6.75 -0.16 -21.00
N PHE A 393 5.90 -1.13 -20.63
CA PHE A 393 4.62 -1.38 -21.28
C PHE A 393 3.68 -2.25 -20.43
N LEU A 394 2.39 -2.24 -20.76
CA LEU A 394 1.41 -3.15 -20.17
C LEU A 394 1.38 -4.50 -20.93
N PRO A 395 1.61 -5.65 -20.27
CA PRO A 395 1.58 -6.97 -20.90
C PRO A 395 0.14 -7.39 -21.23
N ALA A 396 -0.02 -8.45 -22.04
CA ALA A 396 -1.32 -9.04 -22.40
C ALA A 396 -2.14 -9.54 -21.20
N THR A 397 -1.47 -9.79 -20.06
CA THR A 397 -2.10 -10.20 -18.80
C THR A 397 -2.48 -9.02 -17.89
N SER A 398 -2.25 -7.79 -18.33
CA SER A 398 -2.63 -6.60 -17.59
C SER A 398 -4.16 -6.55 -17.40
N PRO A 399 -4.66 -6.14 -16.23
CA PRO A 399 -6.08 -5.95 -16.01
C PRO A 399 -6.64 -4.69 -16.70
N TYR A 400 -5.78 -3.82 -17.24
CA TYR A 400 -6.21 -2.55 -17.82
C TYR A 400 -6.59 -2.69 -19.29
N THR A 401 -7.70 -2.07 -19.65
CA THR A 401 -8.23 -2.11 -21.01
C THR A 401 -7.67 -0.95 -21.83
N PHE A 402 -7.10 -1.28 -23.00
CA PHE A 402 -6.71 -0.28 -23.99
C PHE A 402 -7.94 0.21 -24.79
N ASN A 403 -8.19 1.50 -24.72
CA ASN A 403 -9.24 2.19 -25.46
C ASN A 403 -8.65 2.77 -26.77
N PRO A 404 -9.32 2.63 -27.92
CA PRO A 404 -8.83 3.18 -29.19
C PRO A 404 -8.61 4.70 -29.15
N LEU A 405 -7.47 5.17 -29.67
CA LEU A 405 -7.21 6.59 -29.90
C LEU A 405 -7.80 7.00 -31.25
N THR A 406 -9.05 7.43 -31.23
CA THR A 406 -9.80 7.84 -32.42
C THR A 406 -10.58 9.14 -32.18
N PRO A 407 -10.83 9.96 -33.22
CA PRO A 407 -10.36 9.80 -34.59
C PRO A 407 -8.87 10.13 -34.77
N LEU A 408 -8.26 9.59 -35.83
CA LEU A 408 -6.96 10.09 -36.33
C LEU A 408 -7.23 11.30 -37.24
N LEU A 409 -6.37 12.30 -37.16
CA LEU A 409 -6.50 13.60 -37.81
C LEU A 409 -5.48 13.77 -38.94
N ASN A 410 -5.62 14.80 -39.77
CA ASN A 410 -4.60 15.25 -40.73
C ASN A 410 -3.99 14.15 -41.63
N GLY A 411 -4.82 13.20 -42.07
CA GLY A 411 -4.41 12.09 -42.95
C GLY A 411 -3.64 10.97 -42.26
N TRP A 412 -3.44 11.03 -40.94
CA TRP A 412 -2.87 9.92 -40.19
C TRP A 412 -3.82 8.71 -40.20
N LEU A 413 -3.25 7.54 -40.47
CA LEU A 413 -3.93 6.26 -40.51
C LEU A 413 -3.24 5.29 -39.56
N VAL A 414 -3.95 4.26 -39.11
CA VAL A 414 -3.33 3.13 -38.40
C VAL A 414 -2.27 2.51 -39.31
N TYR A 415 -1.04 2.39 -38.83
CA TYR A 415 0.04 1.85 -39.63
C TYR A 415 0.06 0.32 -39.60
N GLY A 416 0.10 -0.27 -40.79
CA GLY A 416 0.23 -1.72 -41.00
C GLY A 416 -1.02 -2.52 -40.61
N SER A 417 -1.00 -3.82 -40.92
CA SER A 417 -1.93 -4.81 -40.38
C SER A 417 -1.35 -5.46 -39.11
N PRO A 418 -2.13 -6.18 -38.29
CA PRO A 418 -1.57 -7.03 -37.24
C PRO A 418 -0.35 -7.82 -37.76
N PRO A 419 0.76 -7.90 -37.00
CA PRO A 419 0.81 -7.83 -35.53
C PRO A 419 1.09 -6.44 -34.92
N TRP A 420 1.17 -5.36 -35.69
CA TRP A 420 1.42 -4.02 -35.14
C TRP A 420 0.26 -3.55 -34.24
N ALA A 421 0.58 -2.93 -33.10
CA ALA A 421 -0.43 -2.32 -32.23
C ALA A 421 -1.14 -1.15 -32.95
N ALA A 422 -2.47 -1.11 -32.86
CA ALA A 422 -3.25 0.06 -33.25
C ALA A 422 -3.14 1.17 -32.18
N PRO A 423 -3.27 2.45 -32.57
CA PRO A 423 -3.30 3.59 -31.65
C PRO A 423 -4.34 3.41 -30.53
N ALA A 424 -3.88 3.35 -29.28
CA ALA A 424 -4.73 3.15 -28.11
C ALA A 424 -4.11 3.74 -26.85
N TYR A 425 -4.93 3.92 -25.81
CA TYR A 425 -4.50 4.36 -24.49
C TYR A 425 -5.12 3.52 -23.36
N ALA A 426 -4.41 3.40 -22.25
CA ALA A 426 -4.90 2.79 -21.00
C ALA A 426 -4.41 3.63 -19.81
N ILE A 427 -5.04 3.44 -18.65
CA ILE A 427 -4.59 4.03 -17.38
C ILE A 427 -4.37 2.88 -16.40
N ASP A 428 -3.23 2.88 -15.70
CA ASP A 428 -2.96 1.90 -14.65
C ASP A 428 -3.43 2.37 -13.26
N ALA A 429 -3.22 1.53 -12.24
CA ALA A 429 -3.69 1.81 -10.88
C ALA A 429 -2.96 3.00 -10.21
N SER A 430 -1.71 3.29 -10.58
CA SER A 430 -1.01 4.53 -10.18
C SER A 430 -1.48 5.76 -10.95
N GLY A 431 -2.38 5.62 -11.92
CA GLY A 431 -2.91 6.73 -12.71
C GLY A 431 -2.00 7.16 -13.85
N ARG A 432 -1.02 6.34 -14.26
CA ARG A 432 -0.17 6.63 -15.43
C ARG A 432 -0.95 6.31 -16.70
N VAL A 433 -0.91 7.23 -17.65
CA VAL A 433 -1.47 7.05 -18.99
C VAL A 433 -0.42 6.37 -19.85
N HIS A 434 -0.78 5.20 -20.38
CA HIS A 434 0.01 4.44 -21.33
C HIS A 434 -0.59 4.60 -22.71
N THR A 435 0.15 5.14 -23.68
CA THR A 435 -0.26 5.14 -25.08
C THR A 435 0.56 4.11 -25.86
N LYS A 436 -0.04 3.52 -26.89
CA LYS A 436 0.62 2.58 -27.79
C LYS A 436 0.15 2.74 -29.22
N GLY A 437 0.83 2.03 -30.11
CA GLY A 437 0.44 1.85 -31.49
C GLY A 437 1.14 2.78 -32.46
N LEU A 438 0.98 2.48 -33.75
CA LEU A 438 1.68 3.15 -34.83
C LEU A 438 0.68 3.85 -35.76
N VAL A 439 1.06 5.04 -36.22
CA VAL A 439 0.36 5.78 -37.27
C VAL A 439 1.25 6.02 -38.48
N GLY A 440 0.67 6.14 -39.68
CA GLY A 440 1.39 6.42 -40.92
C GLY A 440 0.55 7.22 -41.90
N GLY A 441 1.15 7.63 -43.02
CA GLY A 441 0.46 8.31 -44.12
C GLY A 441 0.07 9.78 -43.87
N GLY A 442 0.19 10.29 -42.64
CA GLY A 442 -0.09 11.69 -42.31
C GLY A 442 1.04 12.65 -42.70
N VAL A 443 0.74 13.95 -42.63
CA VAL A 443 1.71 15.02 -42.83
C VAL A 443 2.55 15.20 -41.57
N ASN A 444 3.87 15.26 -41.72
CA ASN A 444 4.80 15.50 -40.61
C ASN A 444 5.59 16.80 -40.86
N SER A 445 4.91 17.94 -40.74
CA SER A 445 5.49 19.28 -40.97
C SER A 445 5.84 20.02 -39.67
N GLY A 446 6.04 19.28 -38.57
CA GLY A 446 6.10 19.85 -37.24
C GLY A 446 4.69 20.13 -36.68
N ASP A 447 4.52 19.84 -35.41
CA ASP A 447 3.33 20.11 -34.58
C ASP A 447 2.00 19.69 -35.21
N THR A 448 2.02 18.69 -36.10
CA THR A 448 0.83 18.30 -36.86
C THR A 448 -0.04 17.38 -36.01
N PRO A 449 -1.32 17.73 -35.72
CA PRO A 449 -2.16 16.89 -34.88
C PRO A 449 -2.37 15.49 -35.46
N VAL A 450 -2.12 14.47 -34.65
CA VAL A 450 -2.32 13.05 -34.97
C VAL A 450 -3.68 12.59 -34.45
N THR A 451 -3.97 12.88 -33.18
CA THR A 451 -5.22 12.52 -32.50
C THR A 451 -5.37 13.36 -31.24
N THR A 452 -6.46 13.18 -30.49
CA THR A 452 -6.70 13.91 -29.23
C THR A 452 -7.13 12.94 -28.14
N LEU A 453 -6.46 13.03 -27.00
CA LEU A 453 -6.77 12.30 -25.78
C LEU A 453 -8.10 12.79 -25.18
N PRO A 454 -8.96 11.88 -24.68
CA PRO A 454 -10.19 12.26 -24.00
C PRO A 454 -9.91 13.03 -22.70
N VAL A 455 -10.92 13.77 -22.23
CA VAL A 455 -10.84 14.47 -20.93
C VAL A 455 -10.61 13.43 -19.82
N GLY A 456 -9.72 13.75 -18.88
CA GLY A 456 -9.33 12.84 -17.77
C GLY A 456 -7.99 12.13 -17.98
N VAL A 457 -7.49 12.04 -19.22
CA VAL A 457 -6.19 11.40 -19.55
C VAL A 457 -5.18 12.36 -20.20
N ARG A 458 -5.44 13.67 -20.10
CA ARG A 458 -4.61 14.72 -20.70
C ARG A 458 -3.56 15.20 -19.71
N PRO A 459 -2.32 15.49 -20.12
CA PRO A 459 -1.31 16.02 -19.23
C PRO A 459 -1.65 17.45 -18.76
N ALA A 460 -1.05 17.89 -17.65
CA ALA A 460 -1.25 19.24 -17.12
C ALA A 460 -0.62 20.35 -17.97
N SER A 461 0.38 19.99 -18.78
CA SER A 461 1.24 20.90 -19.53
C SER A 461 1.72 20.21 -20.80
N HIS A 462 2.27 20.99 -21.73
CA HIS A 462 2.81 20.44 -22.97
C HIS A 462 4.06 19.58 -22.71
N GLU A 463 3.96 18.29 -22.99
CA GLU A 463 5.06 17.31 -22.86
C GLU A 463 5.60 16.94 -24.25
N LEU A 464 6.91 16.70 -24.33
CA LEU A 464 7.65 16.37 -25.54
C LEU A 464 8.38 15.05 -25.35
N ILE A 465 7.83 13.98 -25.94
CA ILE A 465 8.26 12.60 -25.66
C ILE A 465 9.01 12.05 -26.88
N SER A 466 10.20 11.50 -26.63
CA SER A 466 10.99 10.78 -27.63
C SER A 466 10.35 9.44 -27.97
N VAL A 467 10.18 9.19 -29.27
CA VAL A 467 9.57 7.97 -29.82
C VAL A 467 10.27 7.58 -31.11
N ASP A 468 10.11 6.34 -31.57
CA ASP A 468 10.63 5.97 -32.90
C ASP A 468 9.75 6.59 -34.00
N ASN A 469 10.40 7.18 -35.01
CA ASN A 469 9.77 7.54 -36.27
C ASN A 469 10.61 7.01 -37.44
N SER A 470 10.05 6.10 -38.24
CA SER A 470 10.72 5.55 -39.41
C SER A 470 12.14 5.01 -39.15
N ASN A 471 12.38 4.32 -38.01
CA ASN A 471 13.69 3.80 -37.58
C ASN A 471 14.73 4.88 -37.24
N ALA A 472 14.26 6.07 -36.86
CA ALA A 472 15.09 7.21 -36.50
C ALA A 472 14.48 7.96 -35.31
N ASN A 473 15.21 8.97 -34.82
CA ASN A 473 14.72 9.82 -33.75
C ASN A 473 13.39 10.49 -34.13
N GLY A 474 12.35 10.19 -33.36
CA GLY A 474 11.03 10.80 -33.47
C GLY A 474 10.63 11.51 -32.18
N LEU A 475 9.59 12.34 -32.32
CA LEU A 475 9.03 13.14 -31.25
C LEU A 475 7.52 13.20 -31.41
N ILE A 476 6.81 13.05 -30.30
CA ILE A 476 5.43 13.48 -30.17
C ILE A 476 5.34 14.59 -29.12
N GLY A 477 4.56 15.62 -29.42
CA GLY A 477 4.12 16.60 -28.43
C GLY A 477 2.72 16.25 -27.94
N ILE A 478 2.48 16.29 -26.63
CA ILE A 478 1.14 16.15 -26.05
C ILE A 478 0.83 17.44 -25.29
N ASP A 479 -0.06 18.26 -25.84
CA ASP A 479 -0.44 19.52 -25.18
C ASP A 479 -1.43 19.30 -24.03
N SER A 480 -1.69 20.35 -23.25
CA SER A 480 -2.67 20.31 -22.14
C SER A 480 -4.12 20.12 -22.60
N GLY A 481 -4.39 20.38 -23.88
CA GLY A 481 -5.66 20.05 -24.55
C GLY A 481 -5.78 18.56 -24.87
N GLY A 482 -4.71 17.79 -24.71
CA GLY A 482 -4.63 16.36 -25.02
C GLY A 482 -4.32 16.08 -26.48
N THR A 483 -4.04 17.08 -27.30
CA THR A 483 -3.71 16.85 -28.71
C THR A 483 -2.31 16.27 -28.81
N ILE A 484 -2.22 15.08 -29.38
CA ILE A 484 -0.96 14.43 -29.73
C ILE A 484 -0.55 14.97 -31.09
N THR A 485 0.66 15.53 -31.19
CA THR A 485 1.22 16.14 -32.40
C THR A 485 2.46 15.40 -32.86
N ALA A 486 2.60 15.18 -34.16
CA ALA A 486 3.80 14.66 -34.78
C ALA A 486 4.81 15.81 -34.97
N ARG A 487 6.04 15.64 -34.48
CA ARG A 487 7.11 16.65 -34.52
C ARG A 487 8.37 16.17 -35.24
N ALA A 488 8.27 15.06 -35.97
CA ALA A 488 9.40 14.35 -36.53
C ALA A 488 9.51 14.54 -38.06
N SER A 489 10.56 14.03 -38.71
CA SER A 489 10.84 14.32 -40.13
C SER A 489 10.46 13.20 -41.11
N GLY A 490 10.26 11.96 -40.64
CA GLY A 490 9.82 10.81 -41.44
C GLY A 490 8.29 10.63 -41.50
N ASN A 491 7.79 9.98 -42.56
CA ASN A 491 6.36 9.76 -42.81
C ASN A 491 5.98 8.29 -43.05
N SER A 492 6.89 7.33 -42.85
CA SER A 492 6.57 5.90 -43.04
C SER A 492 5.72 5.38 -41.88
N TYR A 493 6.19 5.56 -40.65
CA TYR A 493 5.41 5.32 -39.43
C TYR A 493 5.93 6.19 -38.28
N LEU A 494 5.03 6.57 -37.38
CA LEU A 494 5.32 7.25 -36.12
C LEU A 494 4.77 6.40 -34.96
N SER A 495 5.62 6.12 -33.98
CA SER A 495 5.21 5.46 -32.74
C SER A 495 4.51 6.44 -31.80
N LEU A 496 3.41 5.98 -31.19
CA LEU A 496 2.70 6.70 -30.13
C LEU A 496 2.97 6.09 -28.75
N GLN A 497 4.06 5.33 -28.59
CA GLN A 497 4.38 4.75 -27.29
C GLN A 497 4.91 5.78 -26.31
N ALA A 498 4.16 5.98 -25.24
CA ALA A 498 4.51 6.91 -24.18
C ALA A 498 3.87 6.49 -22.86
N MET A 499 4.49 6.94 -21.77
CA MET A 499 3.96 6.87 -20.42
C MET A 499 4.08 8.25 -19.79
N PHE A 500 2.98 8.79 -19.27
CA PHE A 500 2.95 10.09 -18.59
C PHE A 500 1.82 10.12 -17.56
N TYR A 501 1.68 11.21 -16.81
CA TYR A 501 0.57 11.40 -15.87
C TYR A 501 -0.46 12.41 -16.36
N PRO A 502 -1.75 12.18 -16.08
CA PRO A 502 -2.81 13.12 -16.41
C PRO A 502 -2.75 14.35 -15.50
N SER A 503 -3.51 15.38 -15.87
CA SER A 503 -3.63 16.66 -15.17
C SER A 503 -4.21 16.54 -13.75
N SER A 504 -4.92 15.45 -13.46
CA SER A 504 -5.42 15.13 -12.11
C SER A 504 -4.31 14.67 -11.15
N TYR A 505 -3.15 14.27 -11.66
CA TYR A 505 -2.05 13.81 -10.81
C TYR A 505 -1.27 15.00 -10.23
N ALA A 506 -1.25 15.09 -8.89
CA ALA A 506 -0.66 16.19 -8.15
C ALA A 506 0.65 15.84 -7.41
N GLY A 507 1.07 14.58 -7.37
CA GLY A 507 2.22 14.07 -6.60
C GLY A 507 3.60 14.47 -7.14
N TRP A 508 3.75 15.64 -7.73
CA TRP A 508 4.99 16.08 -8.35
C TRP A 508 5.89 16.88 -7.40
N THR A 509 7.18 16.59 -7.41
CA THR A 509 8.22 17.42 -6.77
C THR A 509 9.02 18.19 -7.81
N THR A 510 9.43 19.43 -7.49
CA THR A 510 10.29 20.24 -8.38
C THR A 510 11.77 19.95 -8.08
N PRO A 511 12.58 19.51 -9.06
CA PRO A 511 14.01 19.32 -8.89
C PRO A 511 14.76 20.65 -8.80
N VAL A 512 15.91 20.62 -8.11
CA VAL A 512 16.90 21.70 -8.18
C VAL A 512 17.78 21.47 -9.40
N LEU A 513 17.60 22.30 -10.43
CA LEU A 513 18.48 22.29 -11.60
C LEU A 513 19.86 22.87 -11.24
N GLN A 514 20.90 22.30 -11.84
CA GLN A 514 22.30 22.63 -11.58
C GLN A 514 23.00 23.11 -12.85
N ASN A 515 24.22 23.62 -12.71
CA ASN A 515 25.12 23.92 -13.84
C ASN A 515 24.49 24.79 -14.95
N GLY A 516 23.69 25.78 -14.55
CA GLY A 516 23.07 26.76 -15.44
C GLY A 516 21.80 26.28 -16.15
N TRP A 517 21.35 25.05 -15.92
CA TRP A 517 20.10 24.56 -16.47
C TRP A 517 18.90 25.28 -15.84
N VAL A 518 17.95 25.68 -16.69
CA VAL A 518 16.70 26.33 -16.28
C VAL A 518 15.52 25.73 -17.03
N ALA A 519 14.30 25.87 -16.49
CA ALA A 519 13.08 25.45 -17.18
C ALA A 519 12.90 26.21 -18.51
N PHE A 520 12.42 25.52 -19.54
CA PHE A 520 12.06 26.14 -20.80
C PHE A 520 10.65 26.77 -20.70
N PRO A 521 10.47 28.08 -20.99
CA PRO A 521 9.19 28.75 -20.85
C PRO A 521 8.08 28.22 -21.76
N GLY A 522 6.86 28.05 -21.23
CA GLY A 522 5.68 27.66 -22.00
C GLY A 522 5.52 26.15 -22.23
N TRP A 523 6.36 25.33 -21.61
CA TRP A 523 6.37 23.87 -21.70
C TRP A 523 6.20 23.22 -20.33
N SER A 524 6.21 21.88 -20.28
CA SER A 524 6.27 21.13 -19.02
C SER A 524 7.44 21.64 -18.16
N THR A 525 7.14 22.12 -16.96
CA THR A 525 8.17 22.50 -16.00
C THR A 525 8.87 21.24 -15.46
N PRO A 526 10.19 21.29 -15.21
CA PRO A 526 10.94 20.19 -14.61
C PRO A 526 10.31 19.71 -13.32
N ARG A 527 9.96 18.42 -13.27
CA ARG A 527 9.32 17.76 -12.12
C ARG A 527 9.76 16.30 -12.06
N TYR A 528 9.70 15.70 -10.88
CA TYR A 528 9.87 14.26 -10.71
C TYR A 528 8.85 13.73 -9.71
N THR A 529 8.53 12.45 -9.83
CA THR A 529 7.69 11.71 -8.89
C THR A 529 8.11 10.24 -8.83
N LYS A 530 7.63 9.51 -7.83
CA LYS A 530 7.71 8.06 -7.71
C LYS A 530 6.34 7.51 -7.33
N SER A 531 5.80 6.57 -8.12
CA SER A 531 4.57 5.87 -7.77
C SER A 531 4.78 4.84 -6.67
N ALA A 532 3.67 4.38 -6.06
CA ALA A 532 3.65 3.32 -5.06
C ALA A 532 4.33 2.02 -5.54
N ASP A 533 4.21 1.68 -6.82
CA ASP A 533 4.86 0.49 -7.39
C ASP A 533 6.36 0.68 -7.66
N GLY A 534 6.94 1.85 -7.33
CA GLY A 534 8.37 2.13 -7.39
C GLY A 534 8.87 2.80 -8.66
N MET A 535 8.02 3.09 -9.64
CA MET A 535 8.43 3.77 -10.88
C MET A 535 8.67 5.27 -10.63
N VAL A 536 9.89 5.72 -10.88
CA VAL A 536 10.29 7.12 -10.94
C VAL A 536 10.01 7.65 -12.33
N VAL A 537 9.31 8.78 -12.41
CA VAL A 537 9.11 9.53 -13.66
C VAL A 537 9.69 10.92 -13.46
N VAL A 538 10.59 11.32 -14.35
CA VAL A 538 11.08 12.69 -14.46
C VAL A 538 10.46 13.28 -15.71
N LYS A 539 10.10 14.57 -15.66
CA LYS A 539 9.52 15.27 -16.78
C LYS A 539 9.98 16.71 -16.81
N GLY A 540 9.74 17.38 -17.92
CA GLY A 540 9.99 18.79 -18.13
C GLY A 540 11.03 19.08 -19.21
N LEU A 541 10.88 20.24 -19.84
CA LEU A 541 11.81 20.76 -20.82
C LEU A 541 12.77 21.75 -20.14
N ILE A 542 14.09 21.59 -20.35
CA ILE A 542 15.13 22.47 -19.77
C ILE A 542 16.07 23.03 -20.83
N GLN A 543 16.72 24.16 -20.56
CA GLN A 543 17.63 24.87 -21.46
C GLN A 543 18.81 25.55 -20.75
N SER A 544 19.69 26.17 -21.53
CA SER A 544 20.78 27.09 -21.16
C SER A 544 21.96 26.53 -20.38
N GLY A 545 21.88 25.31 -19.84
CA GLY A 545 22.95 24.77 -19.00
C GLY A 545 24.18 24.27 -19.75
N THR A 546 25.19 23.90 -18.97
CA THR A 546 26.46 23.35 -19.48
C THR A 546 26.26 21.96 -20.06
N THR A 547 26.79 21.74 -21.28
CA THR A 547 26.59 20.50 -22.06
C THR A 547 27.81 19.57 -22.06
N THR A 548 28.86 19.91 -21.31
CA THR A 548 30.04 19.05 -21.17
C THR A 548 29.66 17.69 -20.58
N SER A 549 30.19 16.60 -21.13
CA SER A 549 29.89 15.24 -20.66
C SER A 549 30.15 15.08 -19.17
N GLY A 550 29.25 14.43 -18.45
CA GLY A 550 29.30 14.25 -17.01
C GLY A 550 28.75 15.42 -16.20
N THR A 551 28.29 16.50 -16.84
CA THR A 551 27.67 17.63 -16.13
C THR A 551 26.34 17.20 -15.52
N VAL A 552 26.15 17.48 -14.24
CA VAL A 552 24.90 17.21 -13.52
C VAL A 552 23.81 18.19 -13.95
N LEU A 553 22.66 17.67 -14.38
CA LEU A 553 21.46 18.44 -14.70
C LEU A 553 20.66 18.73 -13.42
N THR A 554 20.48 17.68 -12.62
CA THR A 554 19.78 17.67 -11.32
C THR A 554 20.18 16.42 -10.54
N THR A 555 19.87 16.37 -9.25
CA THR A 555 20.13 15.22 -8.38
C THR A 555 18.84 14.78 -7.69
N LEU A 556 18.46 13.52 -7.86
CA LEU A 556 17.33 12.89 -7.18
C LEU A 556 17.71 12.52 -5.73
N PRO A 557 16.78 12.68 -4.77
CA PRO A 557 17.03 12.29 -3.37
C PRO A 557 17.06 10.76 -3.21
N PRO A 558 17.62 10.22 -2.11
CA PRO A 558 17.43 8.82 -1.74
C PRO A 558 15.93 8.48 -1.72
N GLY A 559 15.54 7.26 -2.06
CA GLY A 559 14.15 6.88 -2.30
C GLY A 559 13.75 6.96 -3.78
N TYR A 560 14.48 7.70 -4.62
CA TYR A 560 14.16 7.95 -6.05
C TYR A 560 15.29 7.52 -6.99
N ARG A 561 16.25 6.72 -6.49
CA ARG A 561 17.50 6.42 -7.21
C ARG A 561 17.51 4.97 -7.67
N PRO A 562 18.13 4.67 -8.83
CA PRO A 562 18.38 3.29 -9.23
C PRO A 562 19.57 2.71 -8.43
N ASN A 563 19.75 1.40 -8.44
CA ASN A 563 20.94 0.76 -7.85
C ASN A 563 22.13 0.73 -8.79
N GLU A 564 21.87 0.78 -10.09
CA GLU A 564 22.86 0.71 -11.16
C GLU A 564 22.75 1.96 -12.05
N ARG A 565 23.80 2.25 -12.81
CA ARG A 565 23.75 3.35 -13.79
C ARG A 565 22.82 2.99 -14.94
N LEU A 566 21.82 3.83 -15.18
CA LEU A 566 20.86 3.69 -16.28
C LEU A 566 21.13 4.73 -17.37
N LEU A 567 21.00 4.32 -18.63
CA LEU A 567 21.15 5.15 -19.82
C LEU A 567 19.79 5.50 -20.38
N MET A 568 19.38 6.76 -20.29
CA MET A 568 18.08 7.20 -20.77
C MET A 568 18.21 7.94 -22.10
N GLY A 569 17.46 7.46 -23.10
CA GLY A 569 17.27 8.16 -24.36
C GLY A 569 16.31 9.33 -24.18
N ILE A 570 16.72 10.52 -24.61
CA ILE A 570 15.93 11.75 -24.54
C ILE A 570 15.92 12.46 -25.89
N SER A 571 15.25 13.60 -25.99
CA SER A 571 15.42 14.50 -27.12
C SER A 571 16.18 15.75 -26.71
N SER A 572 17.12 16.15 -27.57
CA SER A 572 17.91 17.36 -27.43
C SER A 572 17.86 18.10 -28.76
N GLN A 573 17.16 19.24 -28.86
CA GLN A 573 17.00 20.00 -30.11
C GLN A 573 16.61 19.15 -31.34
N ASN A 574 15.57 18.33 -31.22
CA ASN A 574 15.03 17.45 -32.28
C ASN A 574 15.94 16.29 -32.71
N VAL A 575 17.07 16.07 -32.04
CA VAL A 575 17.92 14.91 -32.23
C VAL A 575 17.91 14.03 -30.98
N PHE A 576 18.33 12.78 -31.13
CA PHE A 576 18.45 11.85 -30.02
C PHE A 576 19.50 12.35 -29.05
N GLY A 577 19.17 12.50 -27.77
CA GLY A 577 20.11 12.82 -26.71
C GLY A 577 20.23 11.65 -25.73
N ARG A 578 21.26 11.71 -24.89
CA ARG A 578 21.50 10.73 -23.82
C ARG A 578 21.73 11.44 -22.50
N VAL A 579 20.99 11.03 -21.48
CA VAL A 579 21.30 11.34 -20.09
C VAL A 579 21.48 10.03 -19.33
N ASP A 580 22.37 10.02 -18.34
CA ASP A 580 22.52 8.86 -17.48
C ASP A 580 22.03 9.20 -16.08
N VAL A 581 21.31 8.27 -15.47
CA VAL A 581 20.92 8.34 -14.06
C VAL A 581 21.89 7.48 -13.27
N LEU A 582 22.69 8.11 -12.41
CA LEU A 582 23.68 7.43 -11.58
C LEU A 582 23.03 6.89 -10.28
N PRO A 583 23.62 5.85 -9.64
CA PRO A 583 23.15 5.38 -8.33
C PRO A 583 23.19 6.44 -7.23
N SER A 584 24.03 7.47 -7.37
CA SER A 584 24.06 8.65 -6.51
C SER A 584 22.81 9.55 -6.64
N GLY A 585 21.95 9.30 -7.63
CA GLY A 585 20.79 10.11 -7.99
C GLY A 585 21.08 11.24 -8.97
N GLU A 586 22.34 11.45 -9.35
CA GLU A 586 22.71 12.47 -10.34
C GLU A 586 22.19 12.07 -11.73
N ILE A 587 21.42 12.97 -12.35
CA ILE A 587 21.08 12.89 -13.78
C ILE A 587 22.11 13.72 -14.52
N ILE A 588 22.99 13.06 -15.27
CA ILE A 588 24.11 13.70 -15.96
C ILE A 588 23.87 13.76 -17.47
N ALA A 589 24.29 14.86 -18.09
CA ALA A 589 24.42 14.93 -19.54
C ALA A 589 25.57 14.02 -20.00
N VAL A 590 25.33 13.15 -20.98
CA VAL A 590 26.37 12.32 -21.58
C VAL A 590 26.49 12.66 -23.06
N VAL A 591 27.71 12.93 -23.50
CA VAL A 591 27.98 13.67 -24.75
C VAL A 591 27.44 13.01 -26.03
N ILE A 592 27.00 13.94 -26.90
CA ILE A 592 26.56 13.89 -28.30
C ILE A 592 25.20 13.24 -28.58
N PRO A 593 24.27 13.99 -29.22
CA PRO A 593 24.06 15.44 -29.12
C PRO A 593 23.27 15.80 -27.85
N ILE A 594 23.93 16.48 -26.91
CA ILE A 594 23.28 17.28 -25.87
C ILE A 594 23.54 18.74 -26.19
N ALA A 595 22.48 19.51 -26.34
CA ALA A 595 22.54 20.92 -26.69
C ALA A 595 21.83 21.78 -25.64
N ASN A 596 22.26 23.03 -25.53
CA ASN A 596 21.76 23.98 -24.54
C ASN A 596 20.52 24.76 -25.02
N GLY A 597 20.04 24.55 -26.25
CA GLY A 597 18.80 25.15 -26.73
C GLY A 597 17.58 24.58 -26.01
N TRP A 598 17.49 23.26 -25.91
CA TRP A 598 16.61 22.55 -24.99
C TRP A 598 16.91 21.05 -24.96
N ILE A 599 16.61 20.39 -23.84
CA ILE A 599 16.47 18.94 -23.73
C ILE A 599 15.18 18.58 -22.99
N SER A 600 14.52 17.50 -23.42
CA SER A 600 13.31 16.98 -22.77
C SER A 600 13.65 15.85 -21.82
N LEU A 601 13.15 15.93 -20.59
CA LEU A 601 13.21 14.85 -19.62
C LEU A 601 11.94 13.98 -19.63
N ASP A 602 10.92 14.30 -20.44
CA ASP A 602 9.61 13.63 -20.41
C ASP A 602 9.66 12.11 -20.74
N SER A 603 10.76 11.62 -21.32
CA SER A 603 10.99 10.19 -21.57
C SER A 603 11.77 9.45 -20.47
N VAL A 604 12.13 10.13 -19.38
CA VAL A 604 12.93 9.54 -18.29
C VAL A 604 12.02 8.86 -17.28
N ALA A 605 11.95 7.53 -17.36
CA ALA A 605 11.27 6.69 -16.39
C ALA A 605 12.08 5.44 -16.03
N PHE A 606 12.18 5.11 -14.74
CA PHE A 606 12.94 3.95 -14.24
C PHE A 606 12.48 3.52 -12.83
N MET A 607 12.85 2.33 -12.38
CA MET A 607 12.50 1.86 -11.04
C MET A 607 13.46 2.40 -9.97
N ALA A 608 12.92 2.94 -8.89
CA ALA A 608 13.70 3.22 -7.68
C ALA A 608 14.09 1.91 -6.99
N GLU A 609 15.35 1.84 -6.54
CA GLU A 609 15.90 0.66 -5.88
C GLU A 609 16.67 1.00 -4.59
N GLN A 610 16.68 2.29 -4.19
CA GLN A 610 17.30 2.85 -2.98
C GLN A 610 16.40 3.85 -2.30
#